data_AF-A0A3N9MZT6-F1
#
_entry.id   AF-A0A3N9MZT6-F1
#
_cell.length_a   1.000
_cell.length_b   1.000
_cell.length_c   1.000
_cell.angle_alpha   90.00
_cell.angle_beta   90.00
_cell.angle_gamma   90.00
#
_symmetry.space_group_name_H-M   'P 1'
#
loop_
_entity.id
_entity.type
_entity.pdbx_description
1 polymer ?
#
loop_
_entity_poly.entity_id
_entity_poly.type
_entity_poly.pdbx_seq_one_letter_code
_entity_poly.pdbx_strand_id
1 'polypeptide(L)'
;MGLEFFFFAVIILFSFAIFDLIVGVSNDAVNFLNSSIGSKVAPRFVIMSIASLGIIAGVIFSSGMMEVARKGIFHPNFFTMPEMMTIFLSVMITDIILLDLFNTYGLPTSTTVSIVFELLGGAVALSAIKIAQSAQGLSGF
;
A
#
# COMPACT_ATOMS: atom_id res chain seq x y z
N MET A 1 -10.84 -17.72 14.61
CA MET A 1 -11.31 -16.45 14.03
C MET A 1 -12.53 -16.77 13.18
N GLY A 2 -13.71 -16.23 13.50
CA GLY A 2 -14.95 -16.56 12.79
C GLY A 2 -15.04 -15.93 11.40
N LEU A 3 -15.88 -16.48 10.53
CA LEU A 3 -16.18 -15.96 9.18
C LEU A 3 -16.64 -14.49 9.21
N GLU A 4 -17.36 -14.10 10.26
CA GLU A 4 -17.84 -12.73 10.47
C GLU A 4 -16.71 -11.72 10.62
N PHE A 5 -15.62 -12.09 11.29
CA PHE A 5 -14.46 -11.23 11.45
C PHE A 5 -13.76 -10.97 10.10
N PHE A 6 -13.63 -12.01 9.27
CA PHE A 6 -13.04 -11.86 7.94
C PHE A 6 -13.87 -10.94 7.05
N PHE A 7 -15.19 -11.09 7.09
CA PHE A 7 -16.08 -10.25 6.30
C PHE A 7 -15.97 -8.78 6.72
N PHE A 8 -15.93 -8.52 8.03
CA PHE A 8 -15.73 -7.18 8.56
C PHE A 8 -14.35 -6.59 8.18
N ALA A 9 -13.29 -7.38 8.30
CA ALA A 9 -11.94 -6.97 7.92
C ALA A 9 -11.84 -6.61 6.43
N VAL A 10 -12.48 -7.38 5.55
CA VAL A 10 -12.50 -7.10 4.11
C VAL A 10 -13.23 -5.80 3.80
N ILE A 11 -14.36 -5.51 4.47
CA ILE A 11 -15.08 -4.24 4.29
C ILE A 11 -14.21 -3.04 4.70
N ILE A 12 -13.48 -3.17 5.81
CA ILE A 12 -12.53 -2.14 6.26
C ILE A 12 -11.42 -1.96 5.23
N LEU A 13 -10.79 -3.05 4.79
CA LEU A 13 -9.72 -3.00 3.79
C LEU A 13 -10.18 -2.35 2.49
N PHE A 14 -11.40 -2.67 2.04
CA PHE A 14 -11.97 -2.07 0.84
C PHE A 14 -12.19 -0.56 1.02
N SER A 15 -12.69 -0.15 2.18
CA SER A 15 -12.89 1.26 2.50
C SER A 15 -11.56 2.02 2.55
N PHE A 16 -10.54 1.45 3.20
CA PHE A 16 -9.19 2.01 3.21
C PHE A 16 -8.54 2.05 1.84
N ALA A 17 -8.74 1.04 0.99
CA ALA A 17 -8.24 1.06 -0.37
C ALA A 17 -8.78 2.23 -1.20
N ILE A 18 -10.02 2.67 -0.94
CA ILE A 18 -10.58 3.86 -1.60
C ILE A 18 -9.85 5.13 -1.14
N PHE A 19 -9.65 5.29 0.17
CA PHE A 19 -8.92 6.44 0.71
C PHE A 19 -7.48 6.47 0.20
N ASP A 20 -6.82 5.32 0.23
CA ASP A 20 -5.45 5.18 -0.23
C ASP A 20 -5.31 5.51 -1.71
N LEU A 21 -6.23 5.05 -2.57
CA LEU A 21 -6.26 5.42 -3.98
C LEU A 21 -6.36 6.95 -4.16
N ILE A 22 -7.20 7.63 -3.38
CA ILE A 22 -7.36 9.09 -3.47
C ILE A 22 -6.06 9.80 -3.05
N VAL A 23 -5.47 9.40 -1.93
CA VAL A 23 -4.28 10.04 -1.35
C VAL A 23 -3.03 9.74 -2.18
N GLY A 24 -2.81 8.47 -2.55
CA GLY A 24 -1.68 8.01 -3.35
C GLY A 24 -1.69 8.58 -4.76
N VAL A 25 -2.82 8.54 -5.47
CA VAL A 25 -2.92 9.14 -6.82
C VAL A 25 -2.75 10.65 -6.76
N SER A 26 -3.22 11.31 -5.70
CA SER A 26 -3.01 12.76 -5.53
C SER A 26 -1.53 13.10 -5.30
N ASN A 27 -0.81 12.33 -4.48
CA ASN A 27 0.64 12.48 -4.29
C ASN A 27 1.39 12.31 -5.61
N ASP A 28 1.09 11.24 -6.35
CA ASP A 28 1.73 10.98 -7.64
C ASP A 28 1.38 12.05 -8.67
N ALA A 29 0.13 12.53 -8.67
CA ALA A 29 -0.31 13.61 -9.54
C ALA A 29 0.51 14.87 -9.35
N VAL A 30 0.78 15.29 -8.12
CA VAL A 30 1.64 16.45 -7.86
C VAL A 30 3.05 16.20 -8.42
N ASN A 31 3.59 14.99 -8.26
CA ASN A 31 4.93 14.65 -8.74
C ASN A 31 5.10 14.78 -10.26
N PHE A 32 4.14 14.33 -11.09
CA PHE A 32 4.26 14.45 -12.55
C PHE A 32 3.62 15.73 -13.15
N LEU A 33 2.67 16.36 -12.45
CA LEU A 33 2.03 17.60 -12.93
C LEU A 33 2.86 18.84 -12.64
N ASN A 34 3.70 18.84 -11.61
CA ASN A 34 4.51 20.02 -11.25
C ASN A 34 5.35 20.54 -12.41
N SER A 35 6.01 19.64 -13.16
CA SER A 35 6.85 20.02 -14.31
C SER A 35 6.03 20.60 -15.47
N SER A 36 4.86 20.03 -15.77
CA SER A 36 4.02 20.46 -16.90
C SER A 36 3.25 21.75 -16.60
N ILE A 37 2.73 21.89 -15.37
CA ILE A 37 2.04 23.11 -14.92
C ILE A 37 3.05 24.25 -14.71
N GLY A 38 4.19 23.98 -14.08
CA GLY A 38 5.22 24.98 -13.79
C GLY A 38 5.88 25.57 -15.04
N SER A 39 6.11 24.75 -16.07
CA SER A 39 6.66 25.18 -17.35
C SER A 39 5.66 25.91 -18.26
N LYS A 40 4.36 25.90 -17.92
CA LYS A 40 3.28 26.47 -18.75
C LYS A 40 3.26 25.95 -20.18
N VAL A 41 3.62 24.68 -20.39
CA VAL A 41 3.74 24.07 -21.71
C VAL A 41 2.41 23.99 -22.48
N ALA A 42 1.28 23.88 -21.77
CA ALA A 42 -0.05 23.78 -22.35
C ALA A 42 -1.13 24.33 -21.39
N PRO A 43 -2.36 24.60 -21.87
CA PRO A 43 -3.49 24.94 -21.00
C PRO A 43 -3.78 23.81 -19.99
N ARG A 44 -4.22 24.17 -18.77
CA ARG A 44 -4.47 23.20 -17.69
C ARG A 44 -5.39 22.05 -18.09
N PHE A 45 -6.43 22.31 -18.88
CA PHE A 45 -7.35 21.24 -19.30
C PHE A 45 -6.64 20.17 -20.14
N VAL A 46 -5.71 20.55 -21.01
CA VAL A 46 -4.93 19.61 -21.83
C VAL A 46 -4.02 18.76 -20.95
N ILE A 47 -3.30 19.40 -20.02
CA ILE A 47 -2.41 18.72 -19.08
C ILE A 47 -3.20 17.69 -18.26
N MET A 48 -4.34 18.09 -17.70
CA MET A 48 -5.18 17.21 -16.89
C MET A 48 -5.75 16.04 -17.71
N SER A 49 -6.22 16.29 -18.94
CA SER A 49 -6.72 15.22 -19.81
C SER A 49 -5.65 14.19 -20.14
N ILE A 50 -4.44 14.62 -20.50
CA ILE A 50 -3.32 13.73 -20.81
C ILE A 50 -2.91 12.93 -19.56
N ALA A 51 -2.79 13.61 -18.42
CA ALA A 51 -2.46 12.97 -17.14
C ALA A 51 -3.46 11.89 -16.75
N SER A 52 -4.77 12.19 -16.78
CA SER A 52 -5.81 11.22 -16.44
C SER A 52 -5.81 10.01 -17.36
N LEU A 53 -5.67 10.21 -18.68
CA LEU A 53 -5.57 9.12 -19.64
C LEU A 53 -4.31 8.27 -19.41
N GLY A 54 -3.18 8.92 -19.11
CA GLY A 54 -1.92 8.26 -18.79
C GLY A 54 -2.02 7.39 -17.53
N ILE A 55 -2.63 7.90 -16.45
CA ILE A 55 -2.85 7.12 -15.22
C ILE A 55 -3.75 5.91 -15.50
N ILE A 56 -4.88 6.10 -16.20
CA ILE A 56 -5.80 5.02 -16.52
C ILE A 56 -5.10 3.92 -17.33
N ALA A 57 -4.35 4.31 -18.37
CA ALA A 57 -3.57 3.36 -19.15
C ALA A 57 -2.54 2.64 -18.27
N GLY A 58 -1.79 3.38 -17.45
CA GLY A 58 -0.80 2.83 -16.53
C GLY A 58 -1.39 1.78 -15.60
N VAL A 59 -2.52 2.07 -14.95
CA VAL A 59 -3.21 1.16 -14.01
C VAL A 59 -3.71 -0.11 -14.71
N ILE A 60 -4.24 0.01 -15.94
CA ILE A 60 -4.72 -1.17 -16.70
C ILE A 60 -3.56 -2.09 -17.09
N PHE A 61 -2.39 -1.52 -17.40
CA PHE A 61 -1.21 -2.27 -17.82
C PHE A 61 -0.24 -2.65 -16.67
N SER A 62 -0.49 -2.24 -15.42
CA SER A 62 0.44 -2.41 -14.29
C SER A 62 0.39 -3.78 -13.59
N SER A 63 -0.12 -4.84 -14.24
CA SER A 63 -0.28 -6.17 -13.62
C SER A 63 1.03 -6.77 -13.08
N GLY A 64 2.18 -6.44 -13.70
CA GLY A 64 3.50 -6.90 -13.27
C GLY A 64 3.92 -6.39 -11.88
N MET A 65 3.47 -5.22 -11.43
CA MET A 65 3.84 -4.67 -10.12
C MET A 65 3.35 -5.53 -8.96
N MET A 66 2.16 -6.12 -9.10
CA MET A 66 1.60 -7.03 -8.09
C MET A 66 2.35 -8.36 -8.02
N GLU A 67 3.06 -8.76 -9.08
CA GLU A 67 3.93 -9.94 -9.07
C GLU A 67 5.27 -9.65 -8.41
N VAL A 68 5.85 -8.46 -8.66
CA VAL A 68 7.07 -7.99 -7.98
C VAL A 68 6.85 -7.92 -6.47
N ALA A 69 5.71 -7.38 -6.01
CA ALA A 69 5.37 -7.33 -4.59
C ALA A 69 5.28 -8.73 -3.96
N ARG A 70 4.65 -9.70 -4.66
CA ARG A 70 4.37 -11.07 -4.16
C ARG A 70 5.52 -12.06 -4.28
N LYS A 71 6.54 -11.78 -5.09
CA LYS A 71 7.71 -12.65 -5.26
C LYS A 71 9.00 -12.05 -4.72
N GLY A 72 9.08 -10.73 -4.63
CA GLY A 72 10.25 -10.03 -4.11
C GLY A 72 10.18 -9.78 -2.60
N ILE A 73 9.11 -9.10 -2.15
CA ILE A 73 9.09 -8.43 -0.84
C ILE A 73 8.25 -9.21 0.17
N PHE A 74 7.05 -9.63 -0.23
CA PHE A 74 6.11 -10.34 0.63
C PHE A 74 5.79 -11.72 0.06
N HIS A 75 6.05 -12.77 0.84
CA HIS A 75 5.78 -14.15 0.44
C HIS A 75 4.51 -14.66 1.15
N PRO A 76 3.30 -14.45 0.57
CA PRO A 76 2.03 -14.75 1.24
C PRO A 76 1.88 -16.21 1.66
N ASN A 77 2.53 -17.13 0.96
CA ASN A 77 2.42 -18.58 1.19
C ASN A 77 2.91 -19.03 2.59
N PHE A 78 3.72 -18.22 3.29
CA PHE A 78 4.19 -18.54 4.65
C PHE A 78 3.23 -18.10 5.76
N PHE A 79 2.15 -17.39 5.40
CA PHE A 79 1.19 -16.84 6.34
C PHE A 79 -0.18 -17.49 6.14
N THR A 80 -0.84 -17.79 7.26
CA THR A 80 -2.24 -18.20 7.27
C THR A 80 -3.14 -17.02 6.94
N MET A 81 -4.40 -17.27 6.56
CA MET A 81 -5.35 -16.18 6.26
C MET A 81 -5.53 -15.15 7.40
N PRO A 82 -5.68 -15.55 8.69
CA PRO A 82 -5.71 -14.60 9.80
C PRO A 82 -4.45 -13.73 9.90
N GLU A 83 -3.28 -14.34 9.69
CA GLU A 83 -1.99 -13.67 9.72
C GLU A 83 -1.86 -12.66 8.58
N MET A 84 -2.24 -13.03 7.35
CA MET A 84 -2.27 -12.12 6.21
C MET A 84 -3.22 -10.95 6.42
N MET A 85 -4.41 -11.17 6.97
CA MET A 85 -5.34 -10.08 7.26
C MET A 85 -4.78 -9.11 8.29
N THR A 86 -4.06 -9.63 9.29
CA THR A 86 -3.41 -8.78 10.29
C THR A 86 -2.34 -7.91 9.64
N ILE A 87 -1.50 -8.48 8.76
CA ILE A 87 -0.50 -7.73 8.01
C ILE A 87 -1.16 -6.66 7.13
N PHE A 88 -2.12 -7.03 6.28
CA PHE A 88 -2.73 -6.07 5.37
C PHE A 88 -3.49 -4.96 6.09
N LEU A 89 -4.20 -5.26 7.18
CA LEU A 89 -4.83 -4.20 7.99
C LEU A 89 -3.79 -3.25 8.57
N SER A 90 -2.68 -3.79 9.10
CA SER A 90 -1.60 -2.98 9.69
C SER A 90 -0.92 -2.10 8.63
N VAL A 91 -0.65 -2.66 7.45
CA VAL A 91 -0.05 -1.98 6.31
C VAL A 91 -0.96 -0.85 5.84
N MET A 92 -2.23 -1.14 5.53
CA MET A 92 -3.17 -0.12 5.01
C MET A 92 -3.38 1.04 5.99
N ILE A 93 -3.42 0.78 7.29
CA ILE A 93 -3.52 1.84 8.30
C ILE A 93 -2.24 2.69 8.32
N THR A 94 -1.07 2.04 8.26
CA THR A 94 0.22 2.72 8.29
C THR A 94 0.42 3.57 7.03
N ASP A 95 0.05 3.05 5.86
CA ASP A 95 0.18 3.74 4.58
C ASP A 95 -0.67 5.00 4.55
N ILE A 96 -1.94 4.92 4.95
CA ILE A 96 -2.83 6.08 5.04
C ILE A 96 -2.23 7.15 5.97
N ILE A 97 -1.77 6.75 7.16
CA ILE A 97 -1.19 7.71 8.12
C ILE A 97 0.09 8.33 7.55
N LEU A 98 0.95 7.54 6.94
CA LEU A 98 2.22 8.01 6.41
C LEU A 98 2.01 8.94 5.22
N LEU A 99 1.19 8.55 4.26
CA LEU A 99 0.89 9.37 3.09
C LEU A 99 0.14 10.64 3.47
N ASP A 100 -0.82 10.59 4.39
CA ASP A 100 -1.54 11.78 4.87
C ASP A 100 -0.59 12.75 5.57
N LEU A 101 0.31 12.25 6.43
CA LEU A 101 1.30 13.09 7.11
C LEU A 101 2.22 13.80 6.12
N PHE A 102 2.80 13.06 5.17
CA PHE A 102 3.71 13.62 4.17
C PHE A 102 2.99 14.61 3.25
N ASN A 103 1.78 14.29 2.81
CA ASN A 103 0.97 15.19 1.99
C ASN A 103 0.58 16.46 2.76
N THR A 104 0.20 16.33 4.04
CA THR A 104 -0.15 17.47 4.90
C THR A 104 1.04 18.43 5.07
N TYR A 105 2.26 17.91 5.19
CA TYR A 105 3.47 18.74 5.28
C TYR A 105 4.08 19.09 3.92
N GLY A 106 3.48 18.68 2.80
CA GLY A 106 3.99 18.92 1.46
C GLY A 106 5.37 18.30 1.18
N LEU A 107 5.71 17.23 1.90
CA LEU A 107 6.98 16.51 1.74
C LEU A 107 6.85 15.50 0.60
N PRO A 108 7.85 15.41 -0.31
CA PRO A 108 7.83 14.39 -1.34
C PRO A 108 7.94 13.00 -0.72
N THR A 109 7.00 12.12 -1.02
CA THR A 109 6.99 10.73 -0.55
C THR A 109 6.90 9.75 -1.71
N SER A 110 7.46 8.56 -1.53
CA SER A 110 7.40 7.46 -2.51
C SER A 110 6.48 6.36 -1.99
N THR A 111 5.28 6.29 -2.56
CA THR A 111 4.26 5.26 -2.29
C THR A 111 4.80 3.85 -2.43
N THR A 112 5.61 3.60 -3.47
CA THR A 112 6.29 2.31 -3.67
C THR A 112 7.20 1.96 -2.49
N VAL A 113 8.01 2.89 -2.02
CA VAL A 113 8.93 2.64 -0.90
C VAL A 113 8.15 2.42 0.40
N SER A 114 7.08 3.19 0.64
CA SER A 114 6.20 3.01 1.81
C SER A 114 5.66 1.58 1.88
N ILE A 115 4.95 1.13 0.83
CA ILE A 115 4.35 -0.21 0.80
C ILE A 115 5.41 -1.32 0.90
N VAL A 116 6.59 -1.15 0.29
CA VAL A 116 7.69 -2.12 0.41
C VAL A 116 8.10 -2.30 1.89
N PHE A 117 8.35 -1.20 2.60
CA PHE A 117 8.81 -1.25 3.97
C PHE A 117 7.71 -1.63 4.96
N GLU A 118 6.46 -1.27 4.69
CA GLU A 118 5.31 -1.67 5.50
C GLU A 118 5.05 -3.17 5.41
N LEU A 119 5.05 -3.73 4.20
CA LEU A 119 4.90 -5.18 3.99
C LEU A 119 6.07 -5.94 4.61
N LEU A 120 7.30 -5.46 4.42
CA LEU A 120 8.49 -6.05 5.05
C LEU A 120 8.38 -6.00 6.58
N GLY A 121 8.03 -4.84 7.14
CA GLY A 121 7.89 -4.64 8.58
C GLY A 121 6.81 -5.53 9.19
N GLY A 122 5.62 -5.57 8.57
CA GLY A 122 4.52 -6.42 8.99
C GLY A 122 4.87 -7.91 8.92
N ALA A 123 5.50 -8.35 7.84
CA ALA A 123 5.93 -9.73 7.68
C ALA A 123 7.02 -10.12 8.70
N VAL A 124 8.02 -9.26 8.93
CA VAL A 124 9.10 -9.49 9.90
C VAL A 124 8.55 -9.53 11.33
N ALA A 125 7.70 -8.57 11.71
CA ALA A 125 7.10 -8.50 13.03
C ALA A 125 6.27 -9.76 13.33
N LEU A 126 5.40 -10.16 12.40
CA LEU A 126 4.56 -11.34 12.59
C LEU A 126 5.37 -12.64 12.60
N SER A 127 6.41 -12.73 11.76
CA SER A 127 7.33 -13.87 11.76
C SER A 127 8.10 -13.98 13.08
N ALA A 128 8.56 -12.86 13.63
CA ALA A 128 9.25 -12.83 14.93
C ALA A 128 8.35 -13.31 16.07
N ILE A 129 7.08 -12.86 16.11
CA ILE A 129 6.08 -13.33 17.08
C ILE A 129 5.86 -14.84 16.96
N LYS A 130 5.73 -15.34 15.73
CA LYS A 130 5.50 -16.76 15.43
C LYS A 130 6.66 -17.65 15.86
N ILE A 131 7.90 -17.20 15.64
CA ILE A 131 9.12 -17.88 16.08
C ILE A 131 9.17 -17.90 17.62
N ALA A 132 8.90 -16.77 18.27
CA ALA A 132 8.92 -16.67 19.74
C ALA A 132 7.89 -17.60 20.41
N GLN A 133 6.67 -17.67 19.88
CA GLN A 133 5.62 -18.57 20.35
C GLN A 133 5.99 -20.05 20.13
N SER A 134 6.58 -20.37 18.98
CA SER A 134 7.05 -21.73 18.68
C SER A 134 8.17 -22.17 19.64
N ALA A 135 9.09 -21.26 19.98
CA ALA A 135 10.16 -21.52 20.93
C ALA A 135 9.63 -21.74 22.36
N GLN A 136 8.64 -20.96 22.79
CA GLN A 136 7.99 -21.12 24.10
C GLN A 136 7.24 -22.45 24.21
N GLY A 137 6.57 -22.88 23.13
CA GLY A 137 5.92 -24.19 23.06
C GLY A 137 6.89 -25.38 23.15
N LEU A 138 8.14 -25.21 22.72
CA LEU A 138 9.19 -26.21 22.83
C LEU A 138 9.84 -26.25 24.23
N SER A 139 9.92 -25.11 24.93
CA SER A 139 10.44 -25.03 26.31
C SER A 139 9.46 -25.45 27.40
N GLY A 140 8.20 -25.71 27.05
CA GLY A 140 7.16 -26.19 27.95
C GLY A 140 7.09 -27.72 28.09
N PHE A 141 8.02 -28.45 27.49
CA PHE A 141 8.23 -29.89 27.66
C PHE A 141 9.52 -30.16 28.44
#